data_AF-A0A4R4QMW2-F1
#
_entry.id   AF-A0A4R4QMW2-F1
#
_cell.length_a   1.000
_cell.length_b   1.000
_cell.length_c   1.000
_cell.angle_alpha   90.00
_cell.angle_beta   90.00
_cell.angle_gamma   90.00
#
_symmetry.space_group_name_H-M   'P 1'
#
loop_
_entity.id
_entity.type
_entity.pdbx_description
1 polymer ?
#
loop_
_entity_poly.entity_id
_entity_poly.type
_entity_poly.pdbx_seq_one_letter_code
_entity_poly.pdbx_strand_id
1 'polypeptide(L)'
;MTVTSETTPVSHYERIGGASSVKAAVELFYDRVLADPDLAGYFTSVDMAGQRRHLALMLTVVLGGPNEYTGRELAEAHQPLDIPVAHYAKVGAHLTETLTQLGVPADVLAHVHTVLADVQDQVVATGNRPGA
;
A
#
# COMPACT_ATOMS: atom_id res chain seq x y z
N MET A 1 40.43 -19.42 2.00
CA MET A 1 39.40 -18.82 1.12
C MET A 1 38.20 -18.52 2.00
N THR A 2 38.14 -17.32 2.58
CA THR A 2 37.00 -16.90 3.40
C THR A 2 35.93 -16.40 2.44
N VAL A 3 34.96 -17.26 2.14
CA VAL A 3 33.68 -16.80 1.59
C VAL A 3 32.91 -16.15 2.73
N THR A 4 33.07 -14.85 2.87
CA THR A 4 32.17 -14.03 3.68
C THR A 4 30.85 -13.99 2.92
N SER A 5 29.92 -14.87 3.28
CA SER A 5 28.53 -14.74 2.84
C SER A 5 27.97 -13.48 3.51
N GLU A 6 27.97 -12.35 2.78
CA GLU A 6 27.13 -11.21 3.11
C GLU A 6 25.69 -11.71 3.17
N THR A 7 25.19 -11.91 4.38
CA THR A 7 23.79 -12.20 4.61
C THR A 7 23.08 -10.87 4.42
N THR A 8 22.55 -10.62 3.22
CA THR A 8 21.65 -9.49 3.00
C THR A 8 20.56 -9.56 4.07
N PRO A 9 20.30 -8.49 4.84
CA PRO A 9 19.26 -8.53 5.87
C PRO A 9 17.95 -8.93 5.20
N VAL A 10 17.30 -9.97 5.73
CA VAL A 10 16.06 -10.52 5.20
C VAL A 10 15.05 -9.38 5.08
N SER A 11 14.54 -9.15 3.87
CA SER A 11 13.61 -8.06 3.59
C SER A 11 12.32 -8.20 4.42
N HIS A 12 11.61 -7.10 4.70
CA HIS A 12 10.29 -7.19 5.34
C HIS A 12 9.34 -8.06 4.52
N TYR A 13 9.46 -8.04 3.20
CA TYR A 13 8.73 -8.89 2.26
C TYR A 13 8.95 -10.38 2.54
N GLU A 14 10.20 -10.82 2.64
CA GLU A 14 10.52 -12.22 2.98
C GLU A 14 10.05 -12.58 4.39
N ARG A 15 10.20 -11.65 5.35
CA ARG A 15 9.80 -11.86 6.75
C ARG A 15 8.30 -12.09 6.93
N ILE A 16 7.46 -11.50 6.07
CA ILE A 16 6.01 -11.74 6.13
C ILE A 16 5.57 -12.98 5.34
N GLY A 17 6.47 -13.66 4.62
CA GLY A 17 6.14 -14.84 3.78
C GLY A 17 6.04 -14.54 2.27
N GLY A 18 6.51 -13.38 1.83
CA GLY A 18 6.66 -13.03 0.42
C GLY A 18 5.33 -12.89 -0.34
N ALA A 19 5.32 -13.30 -1.61
CA ALA A 19 4.23 -13.04 -2.56
C ALA A 19 2.87 -13.55 -2.08
N SER A 20 2.83 -14.73 -1.47
CA SER A 20 1.59 -15.34 -0.97
C SER A 20 0.94 -14.50 0.13
N SER A 21 1.75 -13.97 1.05
CA SER A 21 1.28 -13.11 2.14
C SER A 21 0.86 -11.74 1.64
N VAL A 22 1.62 -11.15 0.69
CA VAL A 22 1.23 -9.90 0.02
C VAL A 22 -0.11 -10.07 -0.69
N LYS A 23 -0.30 -11.17 -1.44
CA LYS A 23 -1.57 -11.45 -2.11
C LYS A 23 -2.71 -11.55 -1.11
N ALA A 24 -2.54 -12.31 -0.03
CA ALA A 24 -3.57 -12.44 1.01
C ALA A 24 -3.90 -11.09 1.67
N ALA A 25 -2.89 -10.26 1.93
CA ALA A 25 -3.08 -8.91 2.45
C ALA A 25 -3.89 -8.04 1.50
N VAL A 26 -3.59 -8.06 0.20
CA VAL A 26 -4.31 -7.26 -0.78
C VAL A 26 -5.77 -7.68 -0.94
N GLU A 27 -6.05 -8.99 -0.97
CA GLU A 27 -7.43 -9.48 -1.04
C GLU A 27 -8.25 -9.01 0.16
N LEU A 28 -7.77 -9.25 1.38
CA LEU A 28 -8.46 -8.87 2.61
C LEU A 28 -8.58 -7.35 2.75
N PHE A 29 -7.57 -6.59 2.33
CA PHE A 29 -7.59 -5.14 2.33
C PHE A 29 -8.70 -4.60 1.43
N TYR A 30 -8.80 -5.08 0.18
CA TYR A 30 -9.84 -4.60 -0.72
C TYR A 30 -11.24 -5.06 -0.31
N ASP A 31 -11.40 -6.23 0.31
CA ASP A 31 -12.70 -6.63 0.87
C ASP A 31 -13.18 -5.63 1.92
N ARG A 32 -12.26 -5.09 2.75
CA ARG A 32 -12.57 -4.04 3.73
C ARG A 32 -12.86 -2.70 3.08
N VAL A 33 -12.02 -2.26 2.14
CA VAL A 33 -12.19 -0.98 1.44
C VAL A 33 -13.50 -0.94 0.65
N LEU A 34 -13.87 -2.03 -0.03
CA LEU A 34 -15.11 -2.11 -0.80
C LEU A 34 -16.36 -2.25 0.09
N ALA A 35 -16.20 -2.66 1.35
CA ALA A 35 -17.28 -2.68 2.33
C ALA A 35 -17.45 -1.33 3.07
N ASP A 36 -16.49 -0.42 2.96
CA ASP A 36 -16.56 0.90 3.57
C ASP A 36 -17.38 1.86 2.68
N PRO A 37 -18.53 2.39 3.17
CA PRO A 37 -19.41 3.22 2.37
C PRO A 37 -18.78 4.54 1.92
N ASP A 38 -17.74 5.02 2.64
CA ASP A 38 -17.04 6.25 2.29
C ASP A 38 -15.94 6.03 1.25
N LEU A 39 -15.53 4.78 1.03
CA LEU A 39 -14.46 4.43 0.09
C LEU A 39 -14.95 3.68 -1.15
N ALA A 40 -16.02 2.88 -1.04
CA ALA A 40 -16.50 2.03 -2.11
C ALA A 40 -16.82 2.81 -3.41
N GLY A 41 -17.28 4.06 -3.27
CA GLY A 41 -17.60 4.95 -4.40
C GLY A 41 -16.44 5.20 -5.37
N TYR A 42 -15.18 5.18 -4.89
CA TYR A 42 -14.01 5.39 -5.76
C TYR A 42 -13.75 4.22 -6.73
N PHE A 43 -14.32 3.05 -6.44
CA PHE A 43 -13.99 1.80 -7.12
C PHE A 43 -15.10 1.28 -8.04
N THR A 44 -16.21 2.00 -8.19
CA THR A 44 -17.38 1.52 -8.95
C THR A 44 -17.13 1.27 -10.44
N SER A 45 -16.11 1.91 -11.01
CA SER A 45 -15.73 1.78 -12.42
C SER A 45 -14.29 1.30 -12.60
N VAL A 46 -13.69 0.73 -11.55
CA VAL A 46 -12.32 0.23 -11.54
C VAL A 46 -12.31 -1.27 -11.83
N ASP A 47 -11.40 -1.72 -12.69
CA ASP A 47 -11.10 -3.14 -12.81
C ASP A 47 -10.41 -3.63 -11.53
N MET A 48 -11.19 -4.21 -10.62
CA MET A 48 -10.71 -4.61 -9.32
C MET A 48 -9.73 -5.80 -9.37
N ALA A 49 -9.71 -6.58 -10.45
CA ALA A 49 -8.70 -7.62 -10.63
C ALA A 49 -7.33 -6.99 -10.94
N GLY A 50 -7.29 -6.07 -11.90
CA GLY A 50 -6.10 -5.28 -12.20
C GLY A 50 -5.62 -4.46 -11.00
N GLN A 51 -6.54 -3.81 -10.29
CA GLN A 51 -6.23 -2.97 -9.13
C GLN A 51 -5.61 -3.76 -7.96
N ARG A 52 -6.10 -4.98 -7.68
CA ARG A 52 -5.48 -5.88 -6.70
C ARG A 52 -4.06 -6.27 -7.13
N ARG A 53 -3.87 -6.67 -8.39
CA ARG A 53 -2.52 -7.00 -8.92
C ARG A 53 -1.56 -5.82 -8.78
N HIS A 54 -2.04 -4.62 -9.09
CA HIS A 54 -1.25 -3.39 -9.01
C HIS A 54 -0.81 -3.07 -7.57
N LEU A 55 -1.73 -3.16 -6.60
CA LEU A 55 -1.38 -2.94 -5.20
C LEU A 55 -0.44 -4.01 -4.65
N ALA A 56 -0.58 -5.27 -5.09
CA ALA A 56 0.34 -6.33 -4.69
C ALA A 56 1.78 -6.05 -5.14
N LEU A 57 1.96 -5.54 -6.35
CA LEU A 57 3.29 -5.13 -6.85
C LEU A 57 3.83 -3.96 -6.01
N MET A 58 3.01 -2.94 -5.76
CA MET A 58 3.41 -1.79 -4.96
C MET A 58 3.79 -2.19 -3.52
N LEU A 59 2.98 -3.01 -2.85
CA LEU A 59 3.26 -3.47 -1.49
C LEU A 59 4.52 -4.34 -1.43
N THR A 60 4.80 -5.12 -2.49
CA THR A 60 6.07 -5.85 -2.62
C THR A 60 7.27 -4.89 -2.61
N VAL A 61 7.21 -3.78 -3.36
CA VAL A 61 8.27 -2.76 -3.37
C VAL A 61 8.42 -2.10 -2.00
N VAL A 62 7.30 -1.70 -1.38
CA VAL A 62 7.28 -1.05 -0.05
C VAL A 62 7.95 -1.92 1.00
N LEU A 63 7.77 -3.23 0.93
CA LEU A 63 8.34 -4.19 1.87
C LEU A 63 9.78 -4.62 1.53
N GLY A 64 10.41 -4.00 0.52
CA GLY A 64 11.78 -4.30 0.10
C GLY A 64 11.92 -5.58 -0.71
N GLY A 65 10.83 -6.04 -1.33
CA GLY A 65 10.84 -7.14 -2.31
C GLY A 65 11.27 -6.67 -3.72
N PRO A 66 11.19 -7.55 -4.72
CA PRO A 66 11.57 -7.22 -6.09
C PRO A 66 10.70 -6.10 -6.67
N ASN A 67 11.35 -5.12 -7.31
CA ASN A 67 10.64 -4.03 -7.97
C ASN A 67 10.24 -4.38 -9.41
N GLU A 68 9.05 -4.94 -9.53
CA GLU A 68 8.38 -5.25 -10.81
C GLU A 68 7.23 -4.25 -11.09
N TYR A 69 7.15 -3.15 -10.32
CA TYR A 69 6.10 -2.17 -10.46
C TYR A 69 6.38 -1.26 -11.67
N THR A 70 5.52 -1.37 -12.69
CA THR A 70 5.57 -0.55 -13.92
C THR A 70 4.34 0.34 -14.07
N GLY A 71 3.63 0.56 -12.96
CA GLY A 71 2.40 1.35 -12.92
C GLY A 71 2.66 2.85 -13.01
N ARG A 72 1.56 3.61 -13.09
CA ARG A 72 1.60 5.08 -13.00
C ARG A 72 2.24 5.52 -11.67
N GLU A 73 2.84 6.69 -11.69
CA GLU A 73 3.27 7.37 -10.47
C GLU A 73 2.07 7.57 -9.54
N LEU A 74 2.31 7.45 -8.23
CA LEU A 74 1.25 7.47 -7.23
C LEU A 74 0.42 8.75 -7.32
N ALA A 75 1.08 9.91 -7.47
CA ALA A 75 0.41 11.19 -7.63
C ALA A 75 -0.48 11.23 -8.89
N GLU A 76 0.05 10.84 -10.06
CA GLU A 76 -0.69 10.85 -11.32
C GLU A 76 -1.97 10.01 -11.24
N ALA A 77 -1.93 8.88 -10.52
CA ALA A 77 -3.07 8.01 -10.35
C ALA A 77 -4.17 8.61 -9.43
N HIS A 78 -3.81 9.41 -8.43
CA HIS A 78 -4.72 9.85 -7.36
C HIS A 78 -5.13 11.32 -7.43
N GLN A 79 -4.35 12.20 -8.08
CA GLN A 79 -4.68 13.62 -8.25
C GLN A 79 -6.09 13.88 -8.82
N PRO A 80 -6.59 13.13 -9.82
CA PRO A 80 -7.94 13.35 -10.36
C PRO A 80 -9.08 12.99 -9.39
N LEU A 81 -8.79 12.31 -8.28
CA LEU A 81 -9.80 11.73 -7.39
C LEU A 81 -10.20 12.66 -6.23
N ASP A 82 -9.49 13.78 -6.05
CA ASP A 82 -9.73 14.77 -4.98
C ASP A 82 -9.91 14.10 -3.60
N ILE A 83 -8.96 13.23 -3.21
CA ILE A 83 -9.09 12.40 -2.01
C ILE A 83 -8.89 13.27 -0.76
N PRO A 84 -9.87 13.35 0.15
CA PRO A 84 -9.69 14.06 1.41
C PRO A 84 -8.82 13.25 2.37
N VAL A 85 -8.09 13.96 3.25
CA VAL A 85 -7.25 13.36 4.31
C VAL A 85 -8.01 12.31 5.13
N ALA A 86 -9.30 12.53 5.39
CA ALA A 86 -10.14 11.60 6.13
C ALA A 86 -10.30 10.24 5.42
N HIS A 87 -10.42 10.21 4.09
CA HIS A 87 -10.53 8.97 3.32
C HIS A 87 -9.17 8.26 3.24
N TYR A 88 -8.08 9.02 3.10
CA TYR A 88 -6.73 8.47 3.17
C TYR A 88 -6.46 7.80 4.52
N ALA A 89 -6.85 8.44 5.63
CA ALA A 89 -6.71 7.88 6.96
C ALA A 89 -7.50 6.57 7.13
N LYS A 90 -8.71 6.47 6.56
CA LYS A 90 -9.49 5.21 6.55
C LYS A 90 -8.78 4.10 5.78
N VAL A 91 -8.22 4.42 4.61
CA VAL A 91 -7.41 3.45 3.84
C VAL A 91 -6.22 2.94 4.66
N GLY A 92 -5.50 3.83 5.34
CA GLY A 92 -4.41 3.46 6.25
C GLY A 92 -4.86 2.57 7.42
N ALA A 93 -6.02 2.85 8.00
CA ALA A 93 -6.61 2.03 9.06
C ALA A 93 -6.96 0.61 8.55
N HIS A 94 -7.66 0.49 7.42
CA HIS A 94 -8.00 -0.80 6.81
C HIS A 94 -6.76 -1.63 6.48
N LEU A 95 -5.70 -1.00 5.97
CA LEU A 95 -4.44 -1.69 5.70
C LEU A 95 -3.79 -2.18 7.00
N THR A 96 -3.75 -1.34 8.03
CA THR A 96 -3.19 -1.69 9.35
C THR A 96 -3.93 -2.86 9.99
N GLU A 97 -5.27 -2.83 9.99
CA GLU A 97 -6.10 -3.91 10.51
C GLU A 97 -5.87 -5.21 9.74
N THR A 98 -5.76 -5.12 8.41
CA THR A 98 -5.49 -6.26 7.54
C THR A 98 -4.16 -6.93 7.85
N LEU A 99 -3.08 -6.14 7.91
CA LEU A 99 -1.75 -6.66 8.19
C LEU A 99 -1.65 -7.20 9.62
N THR A 100 -2.32 -6.55 10.58
CA THR A 100 -2.40 -7.04 11.97
C THR A 100 -3.12 -8.39 12.04
N GLN A 101 -4.24 -8.54 11.32
CA GLN A 101 -5.00 -9.80 11.25
C GLN A 101 -4.16 -10.94 10.64
N LEU A 102 -3.26 -10.62 9.70
CA LEU A 102 -2.34 -11.58 9.10
C LEU A 102 -1.10 -11.88 9.95
N GLY A 103 -1.00 -11.30 11.15
CA GLY A 103 0.11 -11.55 12.07
C GLY A 103 1.42 -10.89 11.63
N VAL A 104 1.36 -9.82 10.85
CA VAL A 104 2.53 -9.06 10.44
C VAL A 104 3.23 -8.47 11.68
N PRO A 105 4.56 -8.64 11.84
CA PRO A 105 5.30 -8.12 12.99
C PRO A 105 5.16 -6.61 13.17
N ALA A 106 5.17 -6.15 14.43
CA ALA A 106 4.99 -4.75 14.77
C ALA A 106 6.02 -3.80 14.11
N ASP A 107 7.26 -4.25 13.92
CA ASP A 107 8.28 -3.44 13.24
C ASP A 107 8.01 -3.31 11.73
N VAL A 108 7.43 -4.33 11.10
CA VAL A 108 6.98 -4.26 9.70
C VAL A 108 5.77 -3.34 9.58
N LEU A 109 4.82 -3.40 10.52
CA LEU A 109 3.69 -2.47 10.57
C LEU A 109 4.16 -1.01 10.72
N ALA A 110 5.13 -0.77 11.59
CA ALA A 110 5.72 0.56 11.77
C ALA A 110 6.38 1.07 10.48
N HIS A 111 7.11 0.20 9.76
CA HIS A 111 7.65 0.55 8.44
C HIS A 111 6.55 0.93 7.43
N VAL A 112 5.47 0.15 7.37
CA VAL A 112 4.31 0.48 6.51
C VAL A 112 3.69 1.82 6.89
N HIS A 113 3.53 2.13 8.18
CA HIS A 113 3.02 3.42 8.63
C HIS A 113 3.90 4.59 8.22
N THR A 114 5.23 4.46 8.35
CA THR A 114 6.19 5.47 7.89
C THR A 114 6.02 5.71 6.39
N VAL A 115 5.95 4.65 5.59
CA VAL A 115 5.81 4.78 4.13
C VAL A 115 4.47 5.43 3.75
N LEU A 116 3.36 5.08 4.43
CA LEU A 116 2.08 5.76 4.21
C LEU A 116 2.17 7.25 4.54
N ALA A 117 2.80 7.61 5.66
CA ALA A 117 2.99 9.01 6.01
C ALA A 117 3.80 9.78 4.94
N ASP A 118 4.88 9.18 4.44
CA ASP A 118 5.77 9.81 3.45
C ASP A 118 5.09 10.04 2.09
N VAL A 119 4.15 9.18 1.70
CA VAL A 119 3.45 9.28 0.40
C VAL A 119 2.11 10.00 0.47
N GLN A 120 1.65 10.39 1.66
CA GLN A 120 0.33 10.98 1.85
C GLN A 120 0.09 12.17 0.93
N ASP A 121 1.04 13.11 0.84
CA ASP A 121 0.93 14.34 0.04
C ASP A 121 0.80 14.08 -1.47
N GLN A 122 1.18 12.90 -1.94
CA GLN A 122 0.99 12.49 -3.34
C GLN A 122 -0.45 12.04 -3.60
N VAL A 123 -1.15 11.55 -2.57
CA VAL A 123 -2.49 10.95 -2.69
C VAL A 123 -3.59 11.90 -2.29
N VAL A 124 -3.41 12.63 -1.19
CA VAL A 124 -4.43 13.56 -0.70
C VAL A 124 -4.48 14.80 -1.58
N ALA A 125 -5.67 15.32 -1.79
CA ALA A 125 -5.85 16.65 -2.34
C ALA A 125 -5.28 17.66 -1.34
N THR A 126 -4.04 18.11 -1.57
CA THR A 126 -3.49 19.24 -0.84
C THR A 126 -4.26 20.47 -1.30
N GLY A 127 -5.12 21.00 -0.42
CA GLY A 127 -5.80 22.26 -0.65
C GLY A 127 -4.79 23.41 -0.68
N ASN A 128 -4.11 23.62 -1.80
CA ASN A 128 -3.46 24.88 -2.12
C ASN A 128 -3.32 25.08 -3.64
N ARG A 129 -4.33 25.68 -4.27
CA ARG A 129 -4.08 26.64 -5.35
C ARG A 129 -4.07 28.04 -4.75
N PRO A 130 -2.92 28.68 -4.51
CA PRO A 130 -2.84 30.12 -4.54
C PRO A 130 -2.56 30.51 -6.00
N GLY A 131 -3.62 30.92 -6.70
CA GLY A 131 -3.53 31.30 -8.11
C GLY A 131 -4.87 31.72 -8.69
N ALA A 132 -5.51 32.69 -8.02
CA ALA A 132 -6.40 33.65 -8.65
C ALA A 132 -5.59 34.94 -8.90
#